data_AF-A0AB35XYW5-F1
#
_entry.id   AF-A0AB35XYW5-F1
#
_cell.length_a   1.000
_cell.length_b   1.000
_cell.length_c   1.000
_cell.angle_alpha   90.00
_cell.angle_beta   90.00
_cell.angle_gamma   90.00
#
_symmetry.space_group_name_H-M   'P 1'
#
loop_
_entity.id
_entity.type
_entity.pdbx_description
1 polymer ?
#
loop_
_entity_poly.entity_id
_entity_poly.type
_entity_poly.pdbx_seq_one_letter_code
_entity_poly.pdbx_strand_id
1 'polypeptide(L)'
;MTYSALEVARYIIHHEAQQGRTVSNLRLQKLLYFVQAKFVVDGHDASPCFYEKMEAWGFGPVVREVYYEYRYYGGAMIPPDRNFSTSITPQDQSMIDEMLDGCAQFSTSALVDITHSQTPWQEARRNPYNKEITLNSVYHYFRGTRNGES
;
A
#
# COMPACT_ATOMS: atom_id res chain seq x y z
N MET A 1 1.60 16.67 -4.58
CA MET A 1 0.50 16.78 -3.60
C MET A 1 0.31 15.42 -2.97
N THR A 2 -0.10 15.36 -1.71
CA THR A 2 -0.38 14.09 -1.02
C THR A 2 -1.89 13.85 -0.99
N TYR A 3 -2.31 12.61 -1.21
CA TYR A 3 -3.72 12.22 -1.26
C TYR A 3 -4.20 11.68 0.10
N SER A 4 -5.50 11.50 0.26
CA SER A 4 -5.99 10.64 1.35
C SER A 4 -5.79 9.17 0.99
N ALA A 5 -5.49 8.33 1.97
CA ALA A 5 -5.36 6.90 1.75
C ALA A 5 -6.67 6.26 1.26
N LEU A 6 -7.82 6.85 1.63
CA LEU A 6 -9.13 6.44 1.11
C LEU A 6 -9.29 6.75 -0.38
N GLU A 7 -8.81 7.90 -0.85
CA GLU A 7 -8.83 8.23 -2.27
C GLU A 7 -7.95 7.26 -3.07
N VAL A 8 -6.73 7.00 -2.59
CA VAL A 8 -5.82 6.01 -3.19
C VAL A 8 -6.44 4.61 -3.14
N ALA A 9 -7.07 4.23 -2.04
CA ALA A 9 -7.75 2.94 -1.91
C ALA A 9 -8.88 2.75 -2.93
N ARG A 10 -9.74 3.76 -3.10
CA ARG A 10 -10.80 3.74 -4.13
C ARG A 10 -10.20 3.60 -5.53
N TYR A 11 -9.10 4.31 -5.79
CA TYR A 11 -8.39 4.20 -7.06
C TYR A 11 -7.84 2.79 -7.30
N ILE A 12 -7.17 2.20 -6.31
CA ILE A 12 -6.67 0.82 -6.38
C ILE A 12 -7.79 -0.18 -6.67
N ILE A 13 -8.92 -0.08 -5.96
CA ILE A 13 -10.08 -0.97 -6.16
C ILE A 13 -10.62 -0.83 -7.59
N HIS A 14 -10.73 0.40 -8.09
CA HIS A 14 -11.21 0.66 -9.44
C HIS A 14 -10.25 0.12 -10.51
N HIS A 15 -8.95 0.41 -10.39
CA HIS A 15 -7.92 -0.07 -11.31
C HIS A 15 -7.90 -1.60 -11.37
N GLU A 16 -7.85 -2.28 -10.22
CA GLU A 16 -7.84 -3.75 -10.18
C GLU A 16 -9.09 -4.33 -10.86
N ALA A 17 -10.27 -3.73 -10.63
CA ALA A 17 -11.50 -4.16 -11.27
C ALA A 17 -11.48 -4.00 -12.80
N GLN A 18 -10.88 -2.91 -13.33
CA GLN A 18 -10.70 -2.71 -14.77
C GLN A 18 -9.80 -3.79 -15.40
N GLN A 19 -8.85 -4.32 -14.63
CA GLN A 19 -7.98 -5.41 -15.04
C GLN A 19 -8.60 -6.81 -14.82
N GLY A 20 -9.88 -6.89 -14.42
CA GLY A 20 -10.55 -8.15 -14.08
C GLY A 20 -10.05 -8.79 -12.79
N ARG A 21 -9.35 -8.03 -11.94
CA ARG A 21 -8.82 -8.47 -10.65
C ARG A 21 -9.74 -7.98 -9.53
N THR A 22 -9.90 -8.79 -8.49
CA THR A 22 -10.73 -8.45 -7.32
C THR A 22 -9.88 -8.21 -6.09
N VAL A 23 -10.30 -7.26 -5.25
CA VAL A 23 -9.52 -6.83 -4.08
C VAL A 23 -10.30 -7.12 -2.80
N SER A 24 -9.73 -7.93 -1.90
CA SER A 24 -10.19 -8.02 -0.51
C SER A 24 -9.54 -6.93 0.34
N ASN A 25 -10.09 -6.66 1.53
CA ASN A 25 -9.49 -5.67 2.44
C ASN A 25 -8.02 -6.02 2.76
N LEU A 26 -7.69 -7.29 3.00
CA LEU A 26 -6.31 -7.69 3.26
C LEU A 26 -5.37 -7.38 2.07
N ARG A 27 -5.81 -7.65 0.83
CA ARG A 27 -5.02 -7.34 -0.37
C ARG A 27 -4.84 -5.82 -0.51
N LEU A 28 -5.91 -5.06 -0.32
CA LEU A 28 -5.89 -3.59 -0.39
C LEU A 28 -4.84 -2.99 0.54
N GLN A 29 -4.74 -3.50 1.78
CA GLN A 29 -3.73 -3.06 2.74
C GLN A 29 -2.30 -3.33 2.27
N LYS A 30 -2.05 -4.44 1.57
CA LYS A 30 -0.73 -4.73 1.00
C LYS A 30 -0.42 -3.81 -0.18
N LEU A 31 -1.38 -3.61 -1.07
CA LEU A 31 -1.21 -2.74 -2.23
C LEU A 31 -0.92 -1.29 -1.81
N LEU A 32 -1.65 -0.76 -0.81
CA LEU A 32 -1.37 0.57 -0.24
C LEU A 32 0.05 0.68 0.30
N TYR A 33 0.56 -0.34 0.99
CA TYR A 33 1.93 -0.35 1.48
C TYR A 33 2.96 -0.25 0.35
N PHE A 34 2.81 -1.05 -0.71
CA PHE A 34 3.74 -1.02 -1.83
C PHE A 34 3.65 0.27 -2.65
N VAL A 35 2.44 0.81 -2.84
CA VAL A 35 2.23 2.13 -3.45
C VAL A 35 2.94 3.20 -2.62
N GLN A 36 2.73 3.22 -1.30
CA GLN A 36 3.38 4.17 -0.41
C GLN A 36 4.91 4.06 -0.46
N ALA A 37 5.44 2.83 -0.52
CA ALA A 37 6.86 2.58 -0.68
C ALA A 37 7.41 3.11 -2.02
N LYS A 38 6.72 2.86 -3.14
CA LYS A 38 7.13 3.36 -4.45
C LYS A 38 7.20 4.89 -4.46
N PHE A 39 6.22 5.58 -3.90
CA PHE A 39 6.23 7.04 -3.83
C PHE A 39 7.39 7.59 -3.00
N VAL A 40 7.65 6.98 -1.85
CA VAL A 40 8.76 7.41 -0.99
C VAL A 40 10.13 7.18 -1.64
N VAL A 41 10.28 6.12 -2.45
CA VAL A 41 11.57 5.73 -3.04
C VAL A 41 11.83 6.38 -4.40
N ASP A 42 10.81 6.41 -5.26
CA ASP A 42 10.90 6.84 -6.67
C ASP A 42 10.26 8.21 -6.93
N GLY A 43 9.43 8.70 -6.00
CA GLY A 43 8.79 10.00 -6.11
C GLY A 43 9.74 11.17 -5.89
N HIS A 44 9.27 12.36 -6.22
CA HIS A 44 10.01 13.60 -5.98
C HIS A 44 10.12 13.88 -4.47
N ASP A 45 11.33 14.22 -4.02
CA ASP A 45 11.65 14.62 -2.64
C ASP A 45 11.25 13.62 -1.55
N ALA A 46 11.18 12.32 -1.87
CA ALA A 46 10.70 11.26 -0.98
C ALA A 46 9.28 11.53 -0.42
N SER A 47 8.46 12.22 -1.21
CA SER A 47 7.10 12.59 -0.83
C SER A 47 6.19 11.35 -0.78
N PRO A 48 5.34 11.23 0.26
CA PRO A 48 4.43 10.10 0.37
C PRO A 48 3.29 10.15 -0.66
N CYS A 49 2.70 8.99 -0.99
CA CYS A 49 1.47 8.95 -1.80
C CYS A 49 0.28 9.52 -1.03
N PHE A 50 0.10 9.07 0.22
CA PHE A 50 -0.95 9.53 1.11
C PHE A 50 -0.42 9.97 2.47
N TYR A 51 -1.21 10.77 3.21
CA TYR A 51 -0.75 11.39 4.46
C TYR A 51 -1.05 10.57 5.73
N GLU A 52 -1.94 9.57 5.65
CA GLU A 52 -2.25 8.69 6.77
C GLU A 52 -1.08 7.77 7.12
N LYS A 53 -0.99 7.42 8.40
CA LYS A 53 0.05 6.52 8.92
C LYS A 53 -0.27 5.07 8.61
N MET A 54 0.77 4.28 8.43
CA MET A 54 0.66 2.82 8.38
C MET A 54 1.12 2.21 9.69
N GLU A 55 0.49 1.09 10.06
CA GLU A 55 0.76 0.38 11.30
C GLU A 55 1.10 -1.08 11.04
N ALA A 56 2.02 -1.64 11.83
CA ALA A 56 2.42 -3.03 11.77
C ALA A 56 1.44 -3.92 12.55
N TRP A 57 0.45 -4.43 11.83
CA TRP A 57 -0.57 -5.36 12.34
C TRP A 57 -0.17 -6.83 12.09
N GLY A 58 -0.94 -7.77 12.63
CA GLY A 58 -0.64 -9.21 12.58
C GLY A 58 -0.48 -9.77 11.16
N PHE A 59 -1.27 -9.28 10.20
CA PHE A 59 -1.19 -9.69 8.79
C PHE A 59 -0.45 -8.66 7.91
N GLY A 60 0.49 -7.92 8.50
CA GLY A 60 1.35 -6.98 7.78
C GLY A 60 0.94 -5.51 8.00
N PRO A 61 1.45 -4.59 7.17
CA PRO A 61 1.13 -3.15 7.24
C PRO A 61 -0.35 -2.88 7.01
N VAL A 62 -0.91 -1.91 7.73
CA VAL A 62 -2.31 -1.49 7.64
C VAL A 62 -2.43 0.03 7.74
N VAL A 63 -3.16 0.65 6.82
CA VAL A 63 -3.74 1.99 7.00
C VAL A 63 -5.08 1.84 7.71
N ARG A 64 -5.16 2.35 8.94
CA ARG A 64 -6.27 2.10 9.85
C ARG A 64 -7.60 2.61 9.31
N GLU A 65 -7.59 3.79 8.74
CA GLU A 65 -8.75 4.49 8.16
C GLU A 65 -9.35 3.64 7.03
N VAL A 66 -8.51 3.17 6.11
CA VAL A 66 -8.93 2.29 5.00
C VAL A 66 -9.43 0.95 5.52
N TYR A 67 -8.76 0.37 6.53
CA TYR A 67 -9.20 -0.90 7.11
C TYR A 67 -10.61 -0.76 7.66
N TYR A 68 -10.89 0.29 8.44
CA TYR A 68 -12.20 0.49 9.06
C TYR A 68 -13.31 0.78 8.05
N GLU A 69 -13.02 1.51 6.97
CA GLU A 69 -13.97 1.73 5.87
C GLU A 69 -14.43 0.40 5.25
N TYR A 70 -13.46 -0.48 4.95
CA TYR A 70 -13.73 -1.73 4.23
C TYR A 70 -13.84 -2.97 5.14
N ARG A 71 -13.86 -2.82 6.48
CA ARG A 71 -13.85 -3.95 7.42
C ARG A 71 -15.07 -4.85 7.29
N TYR A 72 -16.21 -4.30 6.88
CA TYR A 72 -17.48 -5.01 6.78
C TYR A 72 -17.48 -6.06 5.66
N TYR A 73 -16.58 -5.95 4.68
CA TYR A 73 -16.37 -6.97 3.66
C TYR A 73 -15.59 -8.18 4.19
N GLY A 74 -14.89 -8.05 5.32
CA GLY A 74 -14.07 -9.13 5.88
C GLY A 74 -13.09 -9.70 4.84
N GLY A 75 -13.18 -11.01 4.59
CA GLY A 75 -12.40 -11.70 3.56
C GLY A 75 -13.01 -11.67 2.15
N ALA A 76 -14.22 -11.14 1.99
CA ALA A 76 -14.88 -11.01 0.69
C ALA A 76 -14.26 -9.89 -0.17
N MET A 77 -14.63 -9.88 -1.45
CA MET A 77 -14.18 -8.86 -2.40
C MET A 77 -14.94 -7.56 -2.19
N ILE A 78 -14.21 -6.45 -2.22
CA ILE A 78 -14.77 -5.10 -2.16
C ILE A 78 -15.30 -4.75 -3.56
N PRO A 79 -16.58 -4.38 -3.72
CA PRO A 79 -17.12 -3.98 -5.01
C PRO A 79 -16.54 -2.61 -5.42
N PRO A 80 -16.20 -2.42 -6.71
CA PRO A 80 -15.78 -1.11 -7.20
C PRO A 80 -16.94 -0.12 -7.15
N ASP A 81 -16.61 1.15 -6.92
CA ASP A 81 -17.57 2.25 -7.00
C ASP A 81 -18.03 2.44 -8.45
N ARG A 82 -19.35 2.44 -8.67
CA ARG A 82 -19.95 2.62 -9.99
C ARG A 82 -19.77 4.04 -10.52
N ASN A 83 -19.70 5.03 -9.63
CA ASN A 83 -19.52 6.43 -9.98
C ASN A 83 -18.12 6.90 -9.61
N PHE A 84 -17.12 6.05 -9.91
CA PHE A 84 -15.75 6.34 -9.56
C PHE A 84 -15.23 7.60 -10.27
N SER A 85 -14.75 8.55 -9.47
CA SER A 85 -13.91 9.67 -9.90
C SER A 85 -12.71 9.77 -8.98
N THR A 86 -11.61 10.32 -9.51
CA THR A 86 -10.36 10.54 -8.78
C THR A 86 -9.81 11.92 -9.09
N SER A 87 -9.15 12.54 -8.11
CA SER A 87 -8.36 13.76 -8.29
C SER A 87 -6.86 13.50 -8.38
N ILE A 88 -6.45 12.21 -8.33
CA ILE A 88 -5.06 11.78 -8.47
C ILE A 88 -4.57 12.20 -9.85
N THR A 89 -3.41 12.86 -9.90
CA THR A 89 -2.85 13.35 -11.17
C THR A 89 -2.47 12.18 -12.10
N PRO A 90 -2.51 12.35 -13.43
CA PRO A 90 -2.12 11.28 -14.36
C PRO A 90 -0.69 10.75 -14.13
N GLN A 91 0.22 11.61 -13.69
CA GLN A 91 1.59 11.23 -13.32
C GLN A 91 1.60 10.25 -12.15
N ASP A 92 0.87 10.59 -11.08
CA ASP A 92 0.80 9.75 -9.88
C ASP A 92 0.01 8.46 -10.13
N GLN A 93 -1.03 8.53 -10.97
CA GLN A 93 -1.77 7.35 -11.45
C GLN A 93 -0.84 6.35 -12.13
N SER A 94 -0.01 6.79 -13.08
CA SER A 94 0.98 5.93 -13.76
C SER A 94 1.91 5.23 -12.77
N MET A 95 2.33 5.95 -11.72
CA MET A 95 3.22 5.39 -10.71
C MET A 95 2.50 4.37 -9.81
N ILE A 96 1.24 4.62 -9.46
CA ILE A 96 0.39 3.66 -8.75
C ILE A 96 0.21 2.41 -9.61
N ASP A 97 -0.23 2.57 -10.85
CA ASP A 97 -0.52 1.49 -11.79
C ASP A 97 0.67 0.55 -11.99
N GLU A 98 1.87 1.10 -12.22
CA GLU A 98 3.10 0.32 -12.35
C GLU A 98 3.35 -0.56 -11.11
N MET A 99 3.08 -0.02 -9.91
CA MET A 99 3.22 -0.80 -8.68
C MET A 99 2.16 -1.89 -8.55
N LEU A 100 0.91 -1.58 -8.91
CA LEU A 100 -0.20 -2.54 -8.84
C LEU A 100 0.01 -3.70 -9.81
N ASP A 101 0.44 -3.41 -11.04
CA ASP A 101 0.74 -4.43 -12.04
C ASP A 101 1.95 -5.28 -11.64
N GLY A 102 2.98 -4.68 -11.04
CA GLY A 102 4.08 -5.42 -10.41
C GLY A 102 3.62 -6.33 -9.27
N CYS A 103 2.61 -5.93 -8.50
CA CYS A 103 2.00 -6.73 -7.44
C CYS A 103 1.05 -7.82 -7.96
N ALA A 104 0.56 -7.72 -9.20
CA ALA A 104 -0.48 -8.60 -9.74
C ALA A 104 -0.04 -10.08 -9.82
N GLN A 105 1.26 -10.32 -10.02
CA GLN A 105 1.84 -11.66 -10.05
C GLN A 105 1.86 -12.38 -8.69
N PHE A 106 1.64 -11.66 -7.59
CA PHE A 106 1.69 -12.21 -6.24
C PHE A 106 0.30 -12.46 -5.66
N SER A 107 0.13 -13.62 -5.05
CA SER A 107 -1.04 -13.92 -4.22
C SER A 107 -1.06 -12.99 -2.99
N THR A 108 -2.23 -12.81 -2.38
CA THR A 108 -2.34 -12.02 -1.15
C THR A 108 -1.48 -12.59 -0.02
N SER A 109 -1.37 -13.92 0.09
CA SER A 109 -0.49 -14.55 1.08
C SER A 109 0.98 -14.27 0.80
N ALA A 110 1.41 -14.33 -0.47
CA ALA A 110 2.78 -13.98 -0.85
C ALA A 110 3.09 -12.52 -0.53
N LEU A 111 2.16 -11.59 -0.77
CA LEU A 111 2.34 -10.19 -0.37
C LEU A 111 2.44 -10.03 1.16
N VAL A 112 1.70 -10.82 1.95
CA VAL A 112 1.85 -10.85 3.41
C VAL A 112 3.24 -11.34 3.79
N ASP A 113 3.67 -12.48 3.25
CA ASP A 113 4.99 -13.07 3.52
C ASP A 113 6.13 -12.10 3.17
N ILE A 114 6.03 -11.44 2.00
CA ILE A 114 6.95 -10.39 1.59
C ILE A 114 6.96 -9.26 2.63
N THR A 115 5.81 -8.71 3.02
CA THR A 115 5.82 -7.62 4.02
C THR A 115 6.35 -8.06 5.39
N HIS A 116 6.15 -9.32 5.78
CA HIS A 116 6.67 -9.88 7.03
C HIS A 116 8.19 -10.06 7.02
N SER A 117 8.80 -10.23 5.84
CA SER A 117 10.25 -10.33 5.70
C SER A 117 10.97 -8.98 5.73
N GLN A 118 10.24 -7.86 5.70
CA GLN A 118 10.80 -6.51 5.59
C GLN A 118 11.00 -5.86 6.96
N THR A 119 12.18 -5.28 7.19
CA THR A 119 12.52 -4.66 8.48
C THR A 119 11.60 -3.50 8.90
N PRO A 120 11.02 -2.67 8.00
CA PRO A 120 10.06 -1.63 8.41
C PRO A 120 8.86 -2.19 9.17
N TRP A 121 8.30 -3.32 8.71
CA TRP A 121 7.20 -3.96 9.42
C TRP A 121 7.67 -4.69 10.68
N GLN A 122 8.79 -5.43 10.62
CA GLN A 122 9.29 -6.20 11.75
C GLN A 122 9.62 -5.32 12.96
N GLU A 123 10.32 -4.22 12.75
CA GLU A 123 10.75 -3.32 13.84
C GLU A 123 9.56 -2.56 14.43
N ALA A 124 8.66 -2.04 13.58
CA ALA A 124 7.41 -1.46 14.04
C ALA A 124 6.54 -2.48 14.80
N ARG A 125 6.50 -3.75 14.35
CA ARG A 125 5.76 -4.82 15.03
C ARG A 125 6.34 -5.19 16.39
N ARG A 126 7.67 -5.07 16.58
CA ARG A 126 8.35 -5.33 17.86
C ARG A 126 8.18 -4.21 18.88
N ASN A 127 8.02 -2.96 18.42
CA ASN A 127 7.88 -1.80 19.30
C ASN A 127 6.60 -1.88 20.15
N PRO A 128 6.67 -1.96 21.49
CA PRO A 128 5.49 -2.14 22.33
C PRO A 128 4.61 -0.88 22.46
N TYR A 129 5.14 0.31 22.15
CA TYR A 129 4.46 1.59 22.36
C TYR A 129 3.88 2.18 21.09
N ASN A 130 4.60 2.04 19.98
CA ASN A 130 4.20 2.59 18.69
C ASN A 130 4.39 1.56 17.58
N LYS A 131 3.30 1.13 16.95
CA LYS A 131 3.32 0.20 15.82
C LYS A 131 3.43 0.90 14.47
N GLU A 132 3.67 2.22 14.44
CA GLU A 132 3.82 2.99 13.20
C GLU A 132 5.00 2.52 12.36
N ILE A 133 4.74 2.30 11.07
CA ILE A 133 5.76 2.06 10.04
C ILE A 133 6.08 3.42 9.42
N THR A 134 7.23 3.98 9.78
CA THR A 134 7.59 5.34 9.37
C THR A 134 8.05 5.39 7.91
N LEU A 135 7.77 6.50 7.23
CA LEU A 135 8.23 6.72 5.85
C LEU A 135 9.75 6.60 5.71
N ASN A 136 10.50 7.09 6.69
CA ASN A 136 11.96 6.95 6.72
C ASN A 136 12.40 5.48 6.78
N SER A 137 11.74 4.65 7.59
CA SER A 137 12.07 3.21 7.65
C SER A 137 11.84 2.52 6.30
N VAL A 138 10.75 2.86 5.61
CA VAL A 138 10.42 2.36 4.28
C VAL A 138 11.46 2.84 3.26
N TYR A 139 11.77 4.15 3.24
CA TYR A 139 12.77 4.74 2.35
C TYR A 139 14.12 4.03 2.44
N HIS A 140 14.65 3.89 3.66
CA HIS A 140 15.97 3.30 3.88
C HIS A 140 16.01 1.81 3.53
N TYR A 141 14.94 1.06 3.82
CA TYR A 141 14.86 -0.35 3.46
C TYR A 141 14.98 -0.54 1.94
N PHE A 142 14.12 0.12 1.16
CA PHE A 142 14.07 -0.08 -0.29
C PHE A 142 15.24 0.59 -1.05
N ARG A 143 15.85 1.65 -0.51
CA ARG A 143 17.10 2.22 -1.06
C ARG A 143 18.30 1.33 -0.76
N GLY A 144 18.36 0.73 0.43
CA GLY A 144 19.43 -0.19 0.81
C GLY A 144 19.45 -1.45 -0.03
N THR A 145 18.28 -2.02 -0.37
CA THR A 145 18.19 -3.20 -1.22
C THR A 145 18.66 -2.94 -2.66
N ARG A 146 18.46 -1.73 -3.21
CA ARG A 146 18.93 -1.39 -4.57
C ARG A 146 20.44 -1.31 -4.70
N ASN A 147 21.15 -1.00 -3.60
CA ASN A 147 22.61 -0.88 -3.59
C ASN A 147 23.32 -2.22 -3.26
N GLY A 148 22.56 -3.28 -2.95
CA GLY A 148 23.06 -4.60 -2.58
C GLY A 148 23.07 -5.62 -3.72
N GLU A 149 22.64 -5.23 -4.92
CA GLU A 149 22.67 -6.05 -6.15
C GLU A 149 23.78 -5.56 -7.10
N SER A 150 25.01 -5.45 -6.60
CA SER A 150 26.23 -5.18 -7.39
C SER A 150 27.30 -6.22 -7.13
#